data_AF-A0AAN4YP35-F1
#
_entry.id   AF-A0AAN4YP35-F1
#
_cell.length_a   1.000
_cell.length_b   1.000
_cell.length_c   1.000
_cell.angle_alpha   90.00
_cell.angle_beta   90.00
_cell.angle_gamma   90.00
#
_symmetry.space_group_name_H-M   'P 1'
#
loop_
_entity.id
_entity.type
_entity.pdbx_description
1 polymer ?
#
loop_
_entity_poly.entity_id
_entity_poly.type
_entity_poly.pdbx_seq_one_letter_code
_entity_poly.pdbx_strand_id
1 'polypeptide(L)'
;MDSMGPIGEVASKQLGPVFDKLVCSKGIKPSKADWKWLEPKLQPIINNIKKCPQKPALPNYKPKVEKLADAIVAKCTKPNHNYCKDEDLKAIKSCAVAEALGWGMMNMDMLKYADKKNCEKLVPCLMNPKTWAPGKTIIAEYAKHKGLVVEVVSGWFLY
;
A
#
# COMPACT_ATOMS: atom_id res chain seq x y z
N MET A 1 1.21 -18.58 -11.69
CA MET A 1 2.50 -17.96 -11.31
C MET A 1 2.40 -17.52 -9.86
N ASP A 2 3.15 -18.17 -8.97
CA ASP A 2 3.24 -17.82 -7.55
C ASP A 2 4.30 -16.72 -7.33
N SER A 3 4.10 -15.57 -7.98
CA SER A 3 5.06 -14.45 -7.90
C SER A 3 4.73 -13.46 -6.77
N MET A 4 3.59 -13.64 -6.09
CA MET A 4 3.15 -12.74 -5.03
C MET A 4 4.04 -12.79 -3.80
N GLY A 5 4.56 -13.97 -3.44
CA GLY A 5 5.54 -14.13 -2.35
C GLY A 5 6.80 -13.28 -2.61
N PRO A 6 7.54 -13.54 -3.70
CA PRO A 6 8.75 -12.79 -4.05
C PRO A 6 8.53 -11.28 -4.18
N ILE A 7 7.43 -10.85 -4.82
CA ILE A 7 7.10 -9.41 -4.93
C ILE A 7 6.89 -8.80 -3.54
N GLY A 8 6.17 -9.51 -2.66
CA GLY A 8 5.95 -9.09 -1.29
C GLY A 8 7.25 -8.94 -0.49
N GLU A 9 8.21 -9.83 -0.69
CA GLU A 9 9.53 -9.74 -0.05
C GLU A 9 10.34 -8.53 -0.54
N VAL A 10 10.34 -8.25 -1.85
CA VAL A 10 11.02 -7.05 -2.38
C VAL A 10 10.40 -5.79 -1.80
N ALA A 11 9.06 -5.69 -1.80
CA ALA A 11 8.35 -4.56 -1.22
C ALA A 11 8.70 -4.37 0.26
N SER A 12 8.67 -5.46 1.04
CA SER A 12 9.03 -5.45 2.47
C SER A 12 10.47 -4.99 2.70
N LYS A 13 11.44 -5.50 1.93
CA LYS A 13 12.85 -5.09 2.02
C LYS A 13 13.06 -3.62 1.66
N GLN A 14 12.25 -3.06 0.77
CA GLN A 14 12.36 -1.65 0.37
C GLN A 14 11.64 -0.69 1.32
N LEU A 15 10.46 -1.08 1.82
CA LEU A 15 9.59 -0.17 2.57
C LEU A 15 9.66 -0.40 4.08
N GLY A 16 9.80 -1.65 4.52
CA GLY A 16 9.79 -2.06 5.93
C GLY A 16 10.79 -1.29 6.79
N PRO A 17 12.10 -1.27 6.45
CA PRO A 17 13.10 -0.56 7.26
C PRO A 17 12.85 0.96 7.36
N VAL A 18 12.33 1.57 6.29
CA VAL A 18 12.01 3.00 6.28
C VAL A 18 10.77 3.28 7.12
N PHE A 19 9.76 2.42 7.01
CA PHE A 19 8.54 2.49 7.80
C PHE A 19 8.82 2.33 9.29
N ASP A 20 9.58 1.31 9.67
CA ASP A 20 9.95 1.09 11.05
C ASP A 20 10.71 2.29 11.64
N LYS A 21 11.78 2.73 10.96
CA LYS A 21 12.62 3.85 11.42
C LYS A 21 11.85 5.16 11.59
N LEU A 22 10.96 5.49 10.66
CA LEU A 22 10.28 6.79 10.63
C LEU A 22 8.93 6.80 11.35
N VAL A 23 8.29 5.64 11.51
CA VAL A 23 6.91 5.54 12.01
C VAL A 23 6.87 4.73 13.30
N CYS A 24 7.15 3.43 13.22
CA CYS A 24 6.93 2.50 14.34
C CYS A 24 7.86 2.78 15.53
N SER A 25 9.16 2.93 15.26
CA SER A 25 10.15 3.29 16.28
C SER A 25 9.95 4.69 16.87
N LYS A 26 9.11 5.55 16.25
CA LYS A 26 8.73 6.87 16.76
C LYS A 26 7.43 6.86 17.56
N GLY A 27 6.83 5.68 17.80
CA GLY A 27 5.57 5.55 18.52
C GLY A 27 4.35 6.04 17.73
N ILE A 28 4.51 6.39 16.45
CA ILE A 28 3.40 6.70 15.56
C ILE A 28 2.65 5.39 15.30
N LYS A 29 1.33 5.40 15.45
CA LYS A 29 0.46 4.22 15.30
C LYS A 29 -0.46 4.39 14.09
N PRO A 30 -0.05 3.89 12.91
CA PRO A 30 -0.89 3.90 11.73
C PRO A 30 -2.12 3.03 11.91
N SER A 31 -3.25 3.52 11.44
CA SER A 31 -4.55 2.90 11.61
C SER A 31 -5.44 3.07 10.38
N LYS A 32 -6.64 2.50 10.44
CA LYS A 32 -7.70 2.71 9.45
C LYS A 32 -8.01 4.18 9.18
N ALA A 33 -7.92 5.04 10.21
CA ALA A 33 -8.25 6.46 10.08
C ALA A 33 -7.31 7.23 9.12
N ASP A 34 -6.09 6.73 8.95
CA ASP A 34 -5.09 7.35 8.08
C ASP A 34 -5.33 7.06 6.59
N TRP A 35 -6.28 6.18 6.25
CA TRP A 35 -6.54 5.77 4.87
C TRP A 35 -6.89 6.94 3.95
N LYS A 36 -7.78 7.84 4.38
CA LYS A 36 -8.18 9.00 3.57
C LYS A 36 -7.02 9.94 3.26
N TRP A 37 -6.00 9.97 4.11
CA TRP A 37 -4.79 10.74 3.85
C TRP A 37 -3.83 10.01 2.88
N LEU A 38 -3.76 8.69 2.98
CA LEU A 38 -2.86 7.83 2.20
C LEU A 38 -3.34 7.60 0.77
N GLU A 39 -4.63 7.31 0.60
CA GLU A 39 -5.30 6.98 -0.66
C GLU A 39 -4.85 7.86 -1.85
N PRO A 40 -4.94 9.20 -1.79
CA PRO A 40 -4.58 10.04 -2.93
C PRO A 40 -3.06 10.02 -3.22
N LYS A 41 -2.23 9.63 -2.25
CA LYS A 41 -0.77 9.56 -2.38
C LYS A 41 -0.28 8.25 -2.96
N LEU A 42 -1.16 7.29 -3.28
CA LEU A 42 -0.77 6.04 -3.94
C LEU A 42 -0.56 6.22 -5.45
N GLN A 43 -1.12 7.28 -6.06
CA GLN A 43 -1.02 7.53 -7.49
C GLN A 43 0.42 7.58 -8.05
N PRO A 44 1.41 8.19 -7.36
CA PRO A 44 2.82 8.12 -7.76
C PRO A 44 3.38 6.69 -7.88
N ILE A 45 2.94 5.74 -7.04
CA ILE A 45 3.37 4.34 -7.15
C ILE A 45 2.85 3.75 -8.47
N ILE A 46 1.56 3.94 -8.77
CA ILE A 46 0.93 3.47 -10.01
C ILE A 46 1.62 4.09 -11.23
N ASN A 47 1.89 5.40 -11.19
CA ASN A 47 2.59 6.10 -12.26
C ASN A 47 4.02 5.59 -12.45
N ASN A 48 4.70 5.20 -11.37
CA ASN A 48 6.05 4.64 -11.45
C ASN A 48 6.02 3.24 -12.10
N ILE A 49 5.03 2.41 -11.78
CA ILE A 49 4.84 1.10 -12.43
C ILE A 49 4.55 1.27 -13.93
N LYS A 50 3.75 2.26 -14.32
CA LYS A 50 3.48 2.57 -15.75
C LYS A 50 4.74 3.00 -16.52
N LYS A 51 5.74 3.56 -15.83
CA LYS A 51 7.03 3.98 -16.42
C LYS A 51 8.03 2.82 -16.57
N CYS A 52 7.70 1.62 -16.10
CA CYS A 52 8.59 0.47 -16.28
C CYS A 52 8.86 0.20 -17.77
N PRO A 53 10.10 -0.16 -18.16
CA PRO A 53 10.47 -0.43 -19.55
C PRO A 53 9.57 -1.47 -20.23
N GLN A 54 9.07 -2.43 -19.45
CA GLN A 54 8.19 -3.51 -19.90
C GLN A 54 6.77 -3.03 -20.24
N LYS A 55 6.42 -1.77 -19.91
CA LYS A 55 5.13 -1.12 -20.16
C LYS A 55 3.93 -2.02 -19.82
N PRO A 56 3.80 -2.45 -18.54
CA PRO A 56 2.65 -3.25 -18.13
C PRO A 56 1.36 -2.42 -18.26
N ALA A 57 0.30 -3.06 -18.72
CA ALA A 57 -1.03 -2.48 -18.69
C ALA A 57 -1.54 -2.49 -17.24
N LEU A 58 -1.99 -1.33 -16.76
CA LEU A 58 -2.62 -1.19 -15.46
C LEU A 58 -4.01 -0.59 -15.65
N PRO A 59 -4.98 -0.98 -14.81
CA PRO A 59 -6.25 -0.29 -14.79
C PRO A 59 -6.08 1.19 -14.40
N ASN A 60 -7.02 2.01 -14.88
CA ASN A 60 -7.18 3.34 -14.32
C ASN A 60 -7.59 3.22 -12.86
N TYR A 61 -6.90 3.98 -12.00
CA TYR A 61 -7.10 3.88 -10.57
C TYR A 61 -8.51 4.33 -10.17
N LYS A 62 -8.98 5.46 -10.69
CA LYS A 62 -10.38 5.88 -10.55
C LYS A 62 -11.23 5.43 -11.75
N PRO A 63 -12.50 5.04 -11.53
CA PRO A 63 -13.20 4.93 -10.24
C PRO A 63 -13.17 3.52 -9.61
N LYS A 64 -12.77 2.49 -10.36
CA LYS A 64 -12.96 1.09 -9.95
C LYS A 64 -11.94 0.59 -8.90
N VAL A 65 -10.66 0.94 -9.06
CA VAL A 65 -9.60 0.46 -8.15
C VAL A 65 -9.65 1.19 -6.81
N GLU A 66 -9.99 2.48 -6.81
CA GLU A 66 -10.27 3.26 -5.59
C GLU A 66 -11.36 2.59 -4.74
N LYS A 67 -12.51 2.25 -5.34
CA LYS A 67 -13.60 1.55 -4.62
C LYS A 67 -13.17 0.20 -4.05
N LEU A 68 -12.33 -0.55 -4.77
CA LEU A 68 -11.76 -1.79 -4.24
C LEU A 68 -10.86 -1.51 -3.04
N ALA A 69 -9.96 -0.53 -3.14
CA ALA A 69 -9.05 -0.18 -2.05
C ALA A 69 -9.82 0.29 -0.81
N ASP A 70 -10.85 1.12 -0.98
CA ASP A 70 -11.77 1.53 0.09
C ASP A 70 -12.47 0.33 0.74
N ALA A 71 -13.00 -0.59 -0.07
CA ALA A 71 -13.67 -1.78 0.43
C ALA A 71 -12.72 -2.71 1.20
N ILE A 72 -11.50 -2.91 0.70
CA ILE A 72 -10.45 -3.67 1.39
C ILE A 72 -10.16 -3.04 2.74
N VAL A 73 -9.93 -1.73 2.80
CA VAL A 73 -9.65 -1.06 4.08
C VAL A 73 -10.86 -1.16 5.00
N ALA A 74 -12.07 -0.95 4.49
CA ALA A 74 -13.29 -1.01 5.29
C ALA A 74 -13.49 -2.38 5.95
N LYS A 75 -13.24 -3.47 5.21
CA LYS A 75 -13.46 -4.86 5.65
C LYS A 75 -12.29 -5.48 6.40
N CYS A 76 -11.06 -5.24 5.94
CA CYS A 76 -9.87 -5.92 6.43
C CYS A 76 -9.19 -5.21 7.60
N THR A 77 -9.58 -3.98 7.90
CA THR A 77 -8.99 -3.20 9.00
C THR A 77 -10.02 -2.91 10.09
N LYS A 78 -9.60 -3.11 11.34
CA LYS A 78 -10.37 -2.79 12.54
C LYS A 78 -9.81 -1.51 13.19
N PRO A 79 -10.62 -0.77 13.98
CA PRO A 79 -10.15 0.46 14.65
C PRO A 79 -8.93 0.26 15.56
N ASN A 80 -8.76 -0.94 16.12
CA ASN A 80 -7.66 -1.28 17.02
C ASN A 80 -6.42 -1.87 16.33
N HIS A 81 -6.45 -2.07 15.02
CA HIS A 81 -5.27 -2.56 14.29
C HIS A 81 -4.16 -1.51 14.33
N ASN A 82 -2.94 -1.98 14.61
CA ASN A 82 -1.72 -1.20 14.54
C ASN A 82 -0.80 -1.79 13.47
N TYR A 83 -0.53 -1.05 12.39
CA TYR A 83 0.30 -1.55 11.30
C TYR A 83 1.79 -1.70 11.66
N CYS A 84 2.18 -1.38 12.89
CA CYS A 84 3.50 -1.71 13.44
C CYS A 84 3.55 -3.08 14.14
N LYS A 85 2.43 -3.81 14.20
CA LYS A 85 2.38 -5.18 14.74
C LYS A 85 2.30 -6.19 13.61
N ASP A 86 3.21 -7.15 13.60
CA ASP A 86 3.28 -8.18 12.55
C ASP A 86 2.01 -9.03 12.46
N GLU A 87 1.38 -9.33 13.60
CA GLU A 87 0.13 -10.09 13.63
C GLU A 87 -1.01 -9.34 12.93
N ASP A 88 -1.18 -8.05 13.22
CA ASP A 88 -2.17 -7.20 12.57
C ASP A 88 -1.87 -7.09 11.06
N LEU A 89 -0.60 -6.89 10.70
CA LEU A 89 -0.16 -6.83 9.29
C LEU A 89 -0.48 -8.14 8.55
N LYS A 90 -0.20 -9.30 9.15
CA LYS A 90 -0.47 -10.62 8.55
C LYS A 90 -1.97 -10.83 8.34
N ALA A 91 -2.79 -10.50 9.34
CA ALA A 91 -4.24 -10.61 9.26
C ALA A 91 -4.82 -9.71 8.15
N ILE A 92 -4.39 -8.45 8.09
CA ILE A 92 -4.81 -7.50 7.06
C ILE A 92 -4.38 -7.97 5.67
N LYS A 93 -3.11 -8.39 5.50
CA LYS A 93 -2.58 -8.85 4.22
C LYS A 93 -3.39 -10.02 3.66
N SER A 94 -3.67 -11.03 4.50
CA SER A 94 -4.45 -12.20 4.08
C SER A 94 -5.86 -11.81 3.62
N CYS A 95 -6.55 -10.96 4.39
CA CYS A 95 -7.88 -10.47 4.02
C CYS A 95 -7.84 -9.63 2.73
N ALA A 96 -6.88 -8.72 2.61
CA ALA A 96 -6.76 -7.84 1.45
C ALA A 96 -6.52 -8.62 0.15
N VAL A 97 -5.68 -9.68 0.20
CA VAL A 97 -5.48 -10.57 -0.95
C VAL A 97 -6.76 -11.31 -1.30
N ALA A 98 -7.49 -11.84 -0.30
CA ALA A 98 -8.75 -12.54 -0.54
C ALA A 98 -9.81 -11.63 -1.19
N GLU A 99 -9.98 -10.40 -0.68
CA GLU A 99 -10.91 -9.42 -1.24
C GLU A 99 -10.50 -8.98 -2.66
N ALA A 100 -9.20 -8.77 -2.91
CA ALA A 100 -8.70 -8.43 -4.25
C ALA A 100 -8.93 -9.56 -5.27
N LEU A 101 -8.71 -10.81 -4.87
CA LEU A 101 -8.99 -11.99 -5.72
C LEU A 101 -10.49 -12.13 -5.98
N GLY A 102 -11.32 -12.03 -4.95
CA GLY A 102 -12.78 -12.06 -5.06
C GLY A 102 -13.32 -10.98 -6.00
N TRP A 103 -12.81 -9.75 -5.86
CA TRP A 103 -13.18 -8.65 -6.74
C TRP A 103 -12.75 -8.88 -8.19
N GLY A 104 -11.57 -9.46 -8.42
CA GLY A 104 -11.10 -9.84 -9.76
C GLY A 104 -12.03 -10.84 -10.44
N MET A 105 -12.54 -11.82 -9.70
CA MET A 105 -13.52 -12.80 -10.22
C MET A 105 -14.88 -12.16 -10.54
N MET A 106 -15.31 -11.14 -9.80
CA MET A 106 -16.57 -10.43 -10.04
C MET A 106 -16.46 -9.36 -11.15
N ASN A 107 -15.24 -8.96 -11.53
CA ASN A 107 -15.00 -7.94 -12.55
C ASN A 107 -14.19 -8.55 -13.71
N MET A 108 -14.84 -9.43 -14.46
CA MET A 108 -14.20 -10.19 -15.55
C MET A 108 -13.54 -9.27 -16.60
N ASP A 109 -14.03 -8.04 -16.79
CA ASP A 109 -13.41 -7.03 -17.67
C ASP A 109 -12.00 -6.59 -17.23
N MET A 110 -11.66 -6.84 -15.97
CA MET A 110 -10.35 -6.55 -15.38
C MET A 110 -9.35 -7.67 -15.60
N LEU A 111 -9.78 -8.87 -16.03
CA LEU A 111 -8.89 -10.00 -16.32
C LEU A 111 -7.88 -9.68 -17.43
N LYS A 112 -8.19 -8.73 -18.32
CA LYS A 112 -7.23 -8.22 -19.32
C LYS A 112 -5.95 -7.63 -18.72
N TYR A 113 -5.98 -7.21 -17.44
CA TYR A 113 -4.80 -6.75 -16.72
C TYR A 113 -4.09 -7.87 -15.97
N ALA A 114 -4.72 -9.03 -15.81
CA ALA A 114 -4.19 -10.20 -15.12
C ALA A 114 -3.83 -11.34 -16.08
N ASP A 115 -3.88 -11.12 -17.40
CA ASP A 115 -3.45 -12.12 -18.36
C ASP A 115 -1.95 -12.43 -18.23
N LYS A 116 -1.56 -13.61 -18.70
CA LYS A 116 -0.18 -14.11 -18.58
C LYS A 116 0.85 -13.15 -19.19
N LYS A 117 0.57 -12.58 -20.36
CA LYS A 117 1.49 -11.68 -21.08
C LYS A 117 1.68 -10.37 -20.32
N ASN A 118 0.62 -9.86 -19.70
CA ASN A 118 0.72 -8.67 -18.87
C ASN A 118 1.43 -8.95 -17.54
N CYS A 119 1.20 -10.12 -16.94
CA CYS A 119 1.91 -10.57 -15.75
C CYS A 119 3.42 -10.68 -15.99
N GLU A 120 3.85 -11.23 -17.14
CA GLU A 120 5.26 -11.32 -17.54
C GLU A 120 5.94 -9.94 -17.66
N LYS A 121 5.19 -8.88 -17.97
CA LYS A 121 5.67 -7.50 -17.96
C LYS A 121 5.69 -6.89 -16.56
N LEU A 122 4.67 -7.18 -15.76
CA LEU A 122 4.45 -6.57 -14.46
C LEU A 122 5.39 -7.14 -13.38
N VAL A 123 5.64 -8.45 -13.39
CA VAL A 123 6.48 -9.10 -12.36
C VAL A 123 7.89 -8.51 -12.31
N PRO A 124 8.65 -8.38 -13.42
CA PRO A 124 9.99 -7.76 -13.38
C PRO A 124 9.96 -6.32 -12.89
N CYS A 125 8.91 -5.57 -13.20
CA CYS A 125 8.71 -4.21 -12.71
C CYS A 125 8.53 -4.19 -11.19
N LEU A 126 7.66 -5.02 -10.62
CA LEU A 126 7.42 -5.07 -9.17
C LEU A 126 8.61 -5.67 -8.39
N MET A 127 9.40 -6.53 -9.03
CA MET A 127 10.65 -7.06 -8.49
C MET A 127 11.81 -6.05 -8.49
N ASN A 128 11.68 -4.94 -9.23
CA ASN A 128 12.71 -3.90 -9.24
C ASN A 128 12.61 -3.01 -7.99
N PRO A 129 13.68 -2.89 -7.17
CA PRO A 129 13.69 -2.02 -6.00
C PRO A 129 13.32 -0.56 -6.26
N LYS A 130 13.67 -0.02 -7.43
CA LYS A 130 13.37 1.37 -7.82
C LYS A 130 11.88 1.63 -7.99
N THR A 131 11.09 0.59 -8.24
CA THR A 131 9.63 0.69 -8.36
C THR A 131 9.00 1.19 -7.05
N TRP A 132 9.61 0.86 -5.91
CA TRP A 132 9.13 1.17 -4.57
C TRP A 132 9.63 2.53 -4.04
N ALA A 133 10.42 3.28 -4.81
CA ALA A 133 10.95 4.58 -4.38
C ALA A 133 9.86 5.60 -3.98
N PRO A 134 8.74 5.76 -4.73
CA PRO A 134 7.65 6.63 -4.29
C PRO A 134 7.04 6.20 -2.96
N GLY A 135 7.03 4.89 -2.66
CA GLY A 135 6.59 4.37 -1.37
C GLY A 135 7.41 4.91 -0.20
N LYS A 136 8.74 5.00 -0.36
CA LYS A 136 9.63 5.59 0.67
C LYS A 136 9.30 7.06 0.92
N THR A 137 9.02 7.82 -0.13
CA THR A 137 8.61 9.23 -0.03
C THR A 137 7.31 9.38 0.74
N ILE A 138 6.30 8.55 0.42
CA ILE A 138 5.00 8.58 1.10
C ILE A 138 5.15 8.29 2.60
N ILE A 139 6.01 7.33 2.97
CA ILE A 139 6.30 7.01 4.37
C ILE A 139 6.92 8.21 5.10
N ALA A 140 7.87 8.91 4.47
CA ALA A 140 8.48 10.09 5.05
C ALA A 140 7.47 11.24 5.23
N GLU A 141 6.61 11.48 4.23
CA GLU A 141 5.52 12.46 4.32
C GLU A 141 4.52 12.10 5.43
N TYR A 142 4.21 10.82 5.59
CA TYR A 142 3.30 10.34 6.63
C TYR A 142 3.89 10.57 8.02
N ALA A 143 5.17 10.23 8.22
CA ALA A 143 5.86 10.47 9.47
C ALA A 143 5.86 11.96 9.84
N LYS A 144 6.10 12.85 8.87
CA LYS A 144 6.00 14.30 9.07
C LYS A 144 4.58 14.74 9.43
N HIS A 145 3.58 14.25 8.68
CA HIS A 145 2.17 14.60 8.93
C HIS A 145 1.74 14.21 10.34
N LYS A 146 2.08 13.01 10.81
CA LYS A 146 1.71 12.53 12.15
C LYS A 146 2.57 13.15 13.25
N GLY A 147 3.86 13.39 13.01
CA GLY A 147 4.76 14.07 13.95
C GLY A 147 4.26 15.47 14.30
N LEU A 148 3.85 16.25 13.29
CA LEU A 148 3.26 17.59 13.50
C LEU A 148 1.98 17.52 14.33
N VAL A 149 1.13 16.51 14.11
CA VAL A 149 -0.10 16.32 14.90
C VAL A 149 0.23 16.02 16.36
N VAL A 150 1.24 15.18 16.63
CA VAL A 150 1.67 14.87 18.00
C VAL A 150 2.23 16.10 18.70
N GLU A 151 3.09 16.88 18.05
CA GLU A 151 3.65 18.12 18.61
C GLU A 151 2.55 19.14 18.95
N VAL A 152 1.58 19.34 18.05
CA VAL A 152 0.44 20.22 18.32
C VAL A 152 -0.38 19.69 19.49
N VAL A 153 -0.72 18.41 19.55
CA VAL A 153 -1.53 17.87 20.65
C VAL A 153 -0.77 17.93 21.99
N SER A 154 0.55 17.69 22.01
CA SER A 154 1.37 17.83 23.22
C SER A 154 1.49 19.28 23.69
N GLY A 155 1.49 20.26 22.78
CA GLY A 155 1.54 21.68 23.12
C GLY A 155 0.26 22.24 23.78
N TRP A 156 -0.89 21.58 23.61
CA TRP A 156 -2.17 22.02 24.20
C TRP A 156 -2.42 21.49 25.62
N PHE A 157 -1.62 20.52 26.10
CA PHE A 157 -1.72 19.97 27.45
C PHE A 157 -0.80 20.67 28.48
N LEU A 158 -0.12 21.75 28.09
CA LEU A 158 0.85 22.48 28.93
C LEU A 158 0.40 23.90 29.34
N TYR A 159 -0.89 24.24 29.21
CA TYR A 159 -1.46 25.51 29.69
C TYR A 159 -2.71 25.29 30.54
#